data_AF-A0A9P8GHD5-F1
#
_entry.id   AF-A0A9P8GHD5-F1
#
_cell.length_a   1.000
_cell.length_b   1.000
_cell.length_c   1.000
_cell.angle_alpha   90.00
_cell.angle_beta   90.00
_cell.angle_gamma   90.00
#
_symmetry.space_group_name_H-M   'P 1'
#
loop_
_entity.id
_entity.type
_entity.pdbx_description
1 polymer ?
#
loop_
_entity_poly.entity_id
_entity_poly.type
_entity_poly.pdbx_seq_one_letter_code
_entity_poly.pdbx_strand_id
1 'polypeptide(L)' 'MRTNMFTFGAGARYCIGKNLAMMQLTKIIVELYRNFDITLADLIKDWNVSGGWLTRQSEMDMILTKRH' A
#
# COMPACT_ATOMS: atom_id res chain seq x y z
N MET A 1 -7.06 9.93 -15.54
CA MET A 1 -6.58 10.09 -14.14
C MET A 1 -7.80 10.38 -13.28
N ARG A 2 -8.10 9.56 -12.27
CA ARG A 2 -9.30 9.78 -11.43
C ARG A 2 -9.20 11.15 -10.76
N THR A 3 -10.19 12.00 -10.99
CA THR A 3 -10.28 13.39 -10.49
C THR A 3 -10.50 13.49 -8.99
N ASN A 4 -10.87 12.39 -8.32
CA ASN A 4 -11.30 12.37 -6.92
C ASN A 4 -10.24 11.74 -5.98
N MET A 5 -8.98 11.61 -6.41
CA MET A 5 -7.92 10.98 -5.62
C MET A 5 -7.01 12.04 -4.95
N PHE A 6 -7.35 12.39 -3.71
CA PHE A 6 -6.67 13.42 -2.92
C PHE A 6 -5.49 12.92 -2.07
N THR A 7 -5.11 11.64 -2.19
CA THR A 7 -3.97 11.04 -1.45
C THR A 7 -2.65 11.80 -1.65
N PHE A 8 -2.48 12.43 -2.80
CA PHE A 8 -1.30 13.24 -3.15
C PHE A 8 -1.63 14.74 -3.24
N GLY A 9 -2.74 15.19 -2.67
CA GLY A 9 -3.23 16.57 -2.84
C GLY A 9 -3.76 16.88 -4.25
N ALA A 10 -4.02 18.16 -4.51
CA ALA A 10 -4.58 18.66 -5.77
C ALA A 10 -4.06 20.07 -6.10
N GLY A 11 -4.24 20.50 -7.36
CA GLY A 11 -3.87 21.84 -7.83
C GLY A 11 -2.36 22.08 -7.85
N ALA A 12 -1.94 23.35 -7.74
CA ALA A 12 -0.53 23.76 -7.86
C ALA A 12 0.40 23.23 -6.75
N ARG A 13 -0.17 22.70 -5.66
CA ARG A 13 0.58 22.18 -4.49
C ARG A 13 0.41 20.68 -4.30
N TYR A 14 0.02 19.95 -5.36
CA TYR A 14 0.01 18.49 -5.32
C TYR A 14 1.43 17.94 -5.06
N CYS A 15 1.50 16.77 -4.44
CA CYS A 15 2.75 16.15 -4.05
C CYS A 15 3.66 15.93 -5.26
N ILE A 16 4.81 16.60 -5.26
CA ILE A 16 5.85 16.47 -6.29
C ILE A 16 6.39 15.03 -6.39
N GLY A 17 6.36 14.29 -5.28
CA GLY A 17 6.81 12.90 -5.21
C GLY A 17 5.80 11.87 -5.75
N LYS A 18 4.61 12.28 -6.23
CA LYS A 18 3.55 11.37 -6.67
C LYS A 18 4.03 10.33 -7.67
N ASN A 19 4.70 10.75 -8.73
CA ASN A 19 5.11 9.84 -9.81
C ASN A 19 6.20 8.86 -9.32
N LEU A 20 7.11 9.33 -8.48
CA LEU A 20 8.14 8.49 -7.87
C LEU A 20 7.51 7.43 -6.94
N ALA A 21 6.60 7.86 -6.06
CA ALA A 21 5.87 6.95 -5.17
C ALA A 21 5.08 5.90 -5.96
N MET A 22 4.36 6.31 -7.01
CA MET A 22 3.59 5.38 -7.84
C MET A 22 4.49 4.37 -8.55
N MET A 23 5.64 4.79 -9.08
CA MET A 23 6.62 3.87 -9.68
C MET A 23 7.15 2.86 -8.67
N GLN A 24 7.54 3.31 -7.47
CA GLN A 24 8.04 2.43 -6.42
C GLN A 24 6.98 1.45 -5.94
N LEU A 25 5.77 1.92 -5.62
CA LEU A 25 4.65 1.09 -5.19
C LEU A 25 4.29 0.05 -6.25
N THR A 26 4.21 0.46 -7.52
CA THR A 26 3.92 -0.47 -8.61
C THR A 26 4.98 -1.56 -8.71
N LYS A 27 6.26 -1.19 -8.66
CA LYS A 27 7.36 -2.17 -8.72
C LYS A 27 7.31 -3.14 -7.53
N ILE A 28 7.14 -2.64 -6.32
CA ILE A 28 7.10 -3.45 -5.10
C ILE A 28 5.91 -4.41 -5.14
N ILE A 29 4.71 -3.92 -5.44
CA ILE A 29 3.49 -4.75 -5.51
C ILE A 29 3.66 -5.84 -6.57
N VAL A 30 4.10 -5.48 -7.77
CA VAL A 30 4.28 -6.47 -8.86
C VAL A 30 5.32 -7.53 -8.48
N GLU A 31 6.45 -7.15 -7.89
CA GLU A 31 7.48 -8.11 -7.46
C GLU A 31 7.00 -9.01 -6.32
N LEU A 32 6.24 -8.48 -5.36
CA LEU A 32 5.65 -9.27 -4.28
C LEU A 32 4.69 -10.32 -4.84
N TYR A 33 3.73 -9.90 -5.67
CA TYR A 33 2.75 -10.81 -6.26
C TYR A 33 3.34 -11.78 -7.28
N ARG A 34 4.46 -11.45 -7.93
CA ARG A 34 5.12 -12.37 -8.87
C ARG A 34 5.85 -13.49 -8.15
N ASN A 35 6.56 -13.17 -7.06
CA ASN A 35 7.49 -14.09 -6.42
C ASN A 35 6.95 -14.74 -5.14
N PHE A 36 5.82 -14.30 -4.60
CA PHE A 36 5.27 -14.80 -3.33
C PHE A 36 3.76 -15.07 -3.39
N ASP A 37 3.36 -16.12 -2.68
CA ASP A 37 2.00 -16.32 -2.20
C ASP A 37 1.87 -15.63 -0.84
N ILE A 38 0.90 -14.73 -0.70
CA ILE A 38 0.76 -13.85 0.46
C ILE A 38 -0.61 -14.10 1.09
N THR A 39 -0.63 -14.47 2.37
CA THR A 39 -1.85 -14.69 3.14
C THR A 39 -1.81 -13.95 4.48
N LEU A 40 -2.99 -13.63 5.03
CA LEU A 40 -3.07 -13.14 6.41
C LEU A 40 -2.75 -14.28 7.37
N ALA A 41 -2.00 -13.96 8.44
CA ALA A 41 -1.68 -14.95 9.48
C ALA A 41 -2.94 -15.39 10.25
N ASP A 42 -3.91 -14.48 10.38
CA ASP A 42 -5.22 -14.73 10.97
C ASP A 42 -6.28 -14.11 10.05
N LEU A 43 -7.26 -14.91 9.61
CA LEU A 43 -8.35 -14.49 8.72
C LEU A 43 -9.53 -13.85 9.47
N ILE A 44 -9.60 -14.04 10.78
CA ILE A 44 -10.69 -13.57 11.64
C ILE A 44 -10.29 -12.26 12.32
N LYS A 45 -9.01 -12.11 12.67
CA LYS A 45 -8.51 -10.90 13.32
C LYS A 45 -8.44 -9.73 12.33
N ASP A 46 -9.17 -8.67 12.63
CA ASP A 46 -9.05 -7.39 11.93
C ASP A 46 -7.74 -6.67 12.26
N TRP A 47 -7.22 -5.91 11.29
CA TRP A 47 -6.12 -4.98 11.51
C TRP A 47 -6.62 -3.63 12.01
N ASN A 48 -5.73 -2.87 12.65
CA ASN A 48 -6.02 -1.54 13.15
C ASN A 48 -5.57 -0.47 12.14
N VAL A 49 -6.47 0.48 11.83
CA VAL A 49 -6.18 1.68 11.03
C VAL A 49 -6.31 2.92 11.91
N SER A 50 -5.18 3.59 12.15
CA SER A 50 -5.13 4.83 12.91
C SER A 50 -4.96 6.03 11.98
N GLY A 51 -5.88 6.99 12.09
CA GLY A 51 -5.84 8.25 11.37
C GLY A 51 -4.96 9.27 12.11
N GLY A 52 -4.04 9.91 11.39
CA GLY A 52 -3.18 10.98 11.89
C GLY A 52 -2.61 11.76 10.72
N TRP A 53 -1.40 12.31 10.86
CA TRP A 53 -0.69 12.92 9.73
C TRP A 53 -0.44 11.93 8.57
N LEU A 54 -0.18 10.67 8.92
CA LEU A 54 -0.17 9.53 8.02
C LEU A 54 -1.17 8.50 8.54
N THR A 55 -1.93 7.89 7.64
CA THR A 55 -2.81 6.77 7.99
C THR A 55 -1.94 5.53 8.22
N ARG A 56 -1.76 5.15 9.48
CA ARG A 56 -0.94 3.99 9.85
C ARG A 56 -1.82 2.75 9.99
N GLN A 57 -1.41 1.69 9.31
CA GLN A 57 -1.99 0.35 9.44
C GLN A 57 -1.08 -0.47 10.37
N SER A 58 -1.66 -1.17 11.35
CA SER A 58 -0.94 -2.03 12.28
C SER A 58 -1.72 -3.31 12.57
N GLU A 59 -1.02 -4.32 13.07
CA GLU A 59 -1.60 -5.65 13.36
C GLU A 59 -2.14 -6.37 12.12
N MET A 60 -1.54 -6.10 10.96
CA MET A 60 -1.79 -6.82 9.72
C MET A 60 -0.67 -7.84 9.51
N ASP A 61 -0.63 -8.88 10.34
CA ASP A 61 0.40 -9.90 10.26
C ASP A 61 0.17 -10.80 9.03
N MET A 62 1.22 -10.97 8.21
CA MET A 62 1.14 -11.68 6.94
C MET A 62 2.17 -12.80 6.86
N ILE A 63 1.81 -13.90 6.18
CA ILE A 63 2.69 -15.02 5.86
C ILE A 63 3.03 -14.92 4.37
N LEU A 64 4.33 -14.90 4.05
CA LEU A 64 4.83 -14.88 2.68
C LEU A 64 5.52 -16.21 2.38
N THR A 65 5.04 -16.92 1.38
CA THR A 65 5.66 -18.16 0.87
C THR A 65 6.20 -17.90 -0.52
N LYS A 66 7.46 -18.25 -0.79
CA LYS A 66 8.05 -18.07 -2.11
C LYS A 66 7.31 -18.92 -3.14
N ARG A 67 6.82 -18.29 -4.21
CA ARG A 67 6.20 -18.96 -5.35
C ARG A 67 7.30 -19.55 -6.23
N HIS A 68 7.15 -20.83 -6.57
CA HIS A 68 8.10 -21.58 -7.40
C HIS A 68 8.08 -21.14 -8.86
#